data_AF-A0A1Y2N009-F1
#
_entry.id   AF-A0A1Y2N009-F1
#
_cell.length_a   1.000
_cell.length_b   1.000
_cell.length_c   1.000
_cell.angle_alpha   90.00
_cell.angle_beta   90.00
_cell.angle_gamma   90.00
#
_symmetry.space_group_name_H-M   'P 1'
#
loop_
_entity.id
_entity.type
_entity.pdbx_description
1 polymer ?
#
loop_
_entity_poly.entity_id
_entity_poly.type
_entity_poly.pdbx_seq_one_letter_code
_entity_poly.pdbx_strand_id
1 'polypeptide(L)'
;MTTISFPARRNGRPVHDGGQSAVVVARSAGPGDTADPGAERAATEPDPLLAALSGLGTIAPAELDDRVFARWLSAPSRLGDVRVAFTGDGAQFLRPAAGTDDGAFAAEYRSRFARPLRPARRLPAGVGPSLRGTAAARPELDLAAGSPFERAVLAATRRIPAGQVRPYAWVAREAGHPTAVRAVGTVLACNPLPLLVPCHRVVRSDGALGGYMFGPDRKSELLAAEGADLAELAALARAGVHFLASDTTGIVCFPTCRDARRITRAHRHGFGTLDDARRAGYRPCRTCRPAAA
;
A
#
# COMPACT_ATOMS: atom_id res chain seq x y z
N MET A 1 0.59 -7.25 -22.69
CA MET A 1 0.99 -7.66 -21.33
C MET A 1 2.19 -6.81 -20.93
N THR A 2 2.00 -5.81 -20.08
CA THR A 2 3.09 -4.93 -19.64
C THR A 2 3.59 -5.43 -18.29
N THR A 3 4.80 -5.98 -18.25
CA THR A 3 5.47 -6.39 -17.00
C THR A 3 5.72 -5.15 -16.17
N ILE A 4 5.03 -5.01 -15.03
CA ILE A 4 5.20 -3.88 -14.12
C ILE A 4 6.45 -4.12 -13.30
N SER A 5 7.54 -3.43 -13.63
CA SER A 5 8.78 -3.47 -12.85
C SER A 5 8.65 -2.59 -11.62
N PHE A 6 8.73 -3.18 -10.43
CA PHE A 6 8.74 -2.44 -9.17
C PHE A 6 10.15 -1.90 -8.89
N PRO A 7 10.30 -0.62 -8.49
CA PRO A 7 11.62 -0.08 -8.17
C PRO A 7 12.21 -0.78 -6.94
N ALA A 8 13.37 -1.43 -7.13
CA ALA A 8 14.17 -1.96 -6.02
C ALA A 8 14.62 -0.81 -5.11
N ARG A 9 14.61 -1.02 -3.78
CA ARG A 9 15.20 -0.07 -2.83
C ARG A 9 16.71 0.04 -3.13
N ARG A 10 17.19 1.23 -3.53
CA ARG A 10 18.61 1.59 -3.42
C ARG A 10 18.87 2.20 -2.05
N ASN A 11 19.06 1.36 -1.04
CA ASN A 11 19.67 1.81 0.21
C ASN A 11 21.04 1.14 0.33
N GLY A 12 22.09 1.92 0.04
CA GLY A 12 23.47 1.50 0.19
C GLY A 12 23.83 1.26 1.65
N ARG A 13 24.22 0.03 1.96
CA ARG A 13 25.22 -0.35 2.97
C ARG A 13 25.98 -1.55 2.39
N PRO A 14 27.31 -1.64 2.57
CA PRO A 14 28.09 -2.74 2.03
C PRO A 14 27.66 -4.05 2.68
N VAL A 15 27.28 -5.02 1.86
CA VAL A 15 27.11 -6.41 2.28
C VAL A 15 28.53 -6.96 2.41
N HIS A 16 28.94 -7.25 3.65
CA HIS A 16 30.14 -8.05 3.87
C HIS A 16 29.93 -9.41 3.20
N ASP A 17 30.87 -9.73 2.32
CA ASP A 17 31.01 -11.02 1.66
C ASP A 17 31.37 -12.09 2.70
N GLY A 18 30.78 -13.28 2.57
CA GLY A 18 31.18 -14.46 3.35
C GLY A 18 30.07 -15.09 4.20
N GLY A 19 29.59 -16.26 3.76
CA GLY A 19 28.86 -17.22 4.59
C GLY A 19 27.55 -17.70 3.97
N GLN A 20 27.62 -18.76 3.16
CA GLN A 20 26.44 -19.54 2.78
C GLN A 20 25.85 -20.21 4.03
N SER A 21 24.89 -19.57 4.69
CA SER A 21 24.09 -20.21 5.74
C SER A 21 22.90 -20.92 5.09
N ALA A 22 23.04 -22.23 4.88
CA ALA A 22 21.96 -23.10 4.46
C ALA A 22 20.90 -23.19 5.57
N VAL A 23 19.73 -22.60 5.35
CA VAL A 23 18.55 -22.81 6.20
C VAL A 23 17.85 -24.06 5.68
N VAL A 24 18.03 -25.19 6.38
CA VAL A 24 17.30 -26.43 6.11
C VAL A 24 15.84 -26.23 6.53
N VAL A 25 14.95 -26.05 5.55
CA VAL A 25 13.50 -26.03 5.77
C VAL A 25 13.03 -27.48 5.80
N ALA A 26 12.63 -27.97 6.99
CA ALA A 26 11.96 -29.27 7.11
C ALA A 26 10.66 -29.26 6.29
N ARG A 27 10.56 -30.19 5.33
CA ARG A 27 9.38 -30.37 4.48
C ARG A 27 8.27 -31.01 5.31
N SER A 28 7.08 -30.42 5.31
CA SER A 28 5.87 -31.09 5.78
C SER A 28 5.29 -31.93 4.62
N ALA A 29 5.23 -33.24 4.78
CA ALA A 29 4.62 -34.15 3.81
C ALA A 29 3.09 -34.01 3.81
N GLY A 30 2.49 -33.80 2.63
CA GLY A 30 1.05 -33.99 2.39
C GLY A 30 0.79 -35.40 1.84
N PRO A 31 -0.43 -35.95 1.99
CA PRO A 31 -0.70 -37.33 1.59
C PRO A 31 -1.10 -37.42 0.12
N GLY A 32 -0.43 -38.31 -0.62
CA GLY A 32 -0.87 -38.80 -1.92
C GLY A 32 -0.03 -38.31 -3.09
N ASP A 33 1.00 -39.07 -3.46
CA ASP A 33 1.43 -39.21 -4.84
C ASP A 33 2.01 -40.62 -5.03
N THR A 34 1.44 -41.34 -5.98
CA THR A 34 1.79 -42.70 -6.39
C THR A 34 3.18 -42.74 -7.03
N ALA A 35 4.01 -43.69 -6.60
CA ALA A 35 5.39 -43.84 -7.06
C ALA A 35 5.49 -44.27 -8.54
N ASP A 36 6.27 -43.52 -9.30
CA ASP A 36 6.82 -43.88 -10.61
C ASP A 36 8.16 -44.64 -10.38
N PRO A 37 8.35 -45.88 -10.87
CA PRO A 37 9.57 -46.66 -10.62
C PRO A 37 10.57 -46.42 -11.76
N GLY A 38 11.51 -45.49 -11.59
CA GLY A 38 12.53 -45.31 -12.61
C GLY A 38 13.46 -44.09 -12.46
N ALA A 39 14.14 -43.95 -11.32
CA ALA A 39 15.34 -43.11 -11.27
C ALA A 39 16.23 -43.54 -10.09
N GLU A 40 17.23 -44.37 -10.35
CA GLU A 40 18.39 -44.53 -9.47
C GLU A 40 19.04 -43.16 -9.27
N ARG A 41 18.81 -42.57 -8.10
CA ARG A 41 19.64 -41.48 -7.58
C ARG A 41 20.51 -42.07 -6.50
N ALA A 42 21.82 -42.04 -6.72
CA ALA A 42 22.83 -42.34 -5.72
C ALA A 42 22.46 -41.60 -4.42
N ALA A 43 22.16 -42.36 -3.37
CA ALA A 43 21.89 -41.82 -2.05
C ALA A 43 23.19 -41.22 -1.53
N THR A 44 23.30 -39.89 -1.58
CA THR A 44 24.31 -39.16 -0.81
C THR A 44 24.10 -39.55 0.65
N GLU A 45 25.11 -40.19 1.25
CA GLU A 45 25.09 -40.51 2.69
C GLU A 45 24.69 -39.24 3.45
N PRO A 46 23.70 -39.32 4.36
CA PRO A 46 23.25 -38.13 5.10
C PRO A 46 24.44 -37.59 5.89
N ASP A 47 24.80 -36.33 5.63
CA ASP A 47 25.88 -35.62 6.30
C ASP A 47 25.77 -35.85 7.82
N PRO A 48 26.76 -36.52 8.45
CA PRO A 48 26.68 -36.91 9.86
C PRO A 48 26.55 -35.68 10.78
N LEU A 49 27.03 -34.51 10.34
CA LEU A 49 26.81 -33.25 11.06
C LEU A 49 25.35 -32.81 10.96
N LEU A 50 24.72 -32.88 9.78
CA LEU A 50 23.29 -32.57 9.64
C LEU A 50 22.41 -33.56 10.41
N ALA A 51 22.79 -34.83 10.47
CA ALA A 51 22.10 -35.84 11.28
C ALA A 51 22.20 -35.54 12.79
N ALA A 52 23.41 -35.21 13.28
CA ALA A 52 23.64 -34.84 14.67
C ALA A 52 22.90 -33.54 15.05
N LEU A 53 22.93 -32.52 14.17
CA LEU A 53 22.21 -31.26 14.38
C LEU A 53 20.68 -31.46 14.38
N SER A 54 20.17 -32.36 13.54
CA SER A 54 18.74 -32.69 13.53
C SER A 54 18.29 -33.35 14.84
N GLY A 55 19.17 -34.12 15.49
CA GLY A 55 18.94 -34.72 16.81
C GLY A 55 18.94 -33.72 17.97
N LEU A 56 19.44 -32.50 17.77
CA LEU A 56 19.35 -31.38 18.73
C LEU A 56 18.06 -30.56 18.56
N GLY A 57 17.21 -30.91 17.60
CA GLY A 57 15.93 -30.26 17.37
C GLY A 57 15.01 -30.39 18.57
N THR A 58 14.62 -29.25 19.14
CA THR A 58 13.56 -29.14 20.15
C THR A 58 12.24 -28.73 19.49
N ILE A 59 11.11 -29.07 20.12
CA ILE A 59 9.80 -28.59 19.69
C ILE A 59 9.83 -27.06 19.74
N ALA A 60 9.69 -26.42 18.57
CA ALA A 60 9.57 -24.99 18.49
C ALA A 60 8.40 -24.51 19.38
N PRO A 61 8.58 -23.48 20.22
CA PRO A 61 7.49 -22.88 20.96
C PRO A 61 6.34 -22.55 20.00
N ALA A 62 5.09 -22.77 20.42
CA ALA A 62 3.92 -22.54 19.56
C ALA A 62 3.89 -21.13 18.95
N GLU A 63 4.43 -20.15 19.67
CA GLU A 63 4.52 -18.74 19.27
C GLU A 63 5.68 -18.41 18.34
N LEU A 64 6.66 -19.31 18.19
CA LEU A 64 7.85 -19.06 17.35
C LEU A 64 7.45 -18.95 15.88
N ASP A 65 6.45 -19.70 15.44
CA ASP A 65 6.02 -19.71 14.04
C ASP A 65 5.50 -18.34 13.60
N ASP A 66 4.73 -17.64 14.43
CA ASP A 66 4.22 -16.30 14.13
C ASP A 66 5.28 -15.19 14.32
N ARG A 67 6.32 -15.48 15.11
CA ARG A 67 7.49 -14.59 15.26
C ARG A 67 8.49 -14.75 14.11
N VAL A 68 8.57 -15.92 13.48
CA VAL A 68 9.54 -16.23 12.42
C VAL A 68 8.94 -16.09 11.03
N PHE A 69 7.70 -16.53 10.82
CA PHE A 69 7.06 -16.50 9.52
C PHE A 69 6.06 -15.37 9.44
N ALA A 70 5.90 -14.84 8.23
CA ALA A 70 4.68 -14.14 7.87
C ALA A 70 3.80 -15.08 7.06
N ARG A 71 2.52 -14.72 7.00
CA ARG A 71 1.49 -15.49 6.31
C ARG A 71 1.14 -14.82 5.01
N TRP A 72 0.70 -15.59 4.03
CA TRP A 72 0.17 -15.02 2.80
C TRP A 72 -1.03 -15.78 2.23
N LEU A 73 -1.87 -15.05 1.49
CA LEU A 73 -3.02 -15.60 0.79
C LEU A 73 -3.35 -14.73 -0.44
N SER A 74 -3.84 -15.36 -1.51
CA SER A 74 -4.42 -14.67 -2.66
C SER A 74 -5.88 -14.27 -2.40
N ALA A 75 -6.27 -13.08 -2.85
CA ALA A 75 -7.61 -12.57 -2.64
C ALA A 75 -8.07 -11.66 -3.79
N PRO A 76 -9.37 -11.61 -4.10
CA PRO A 76 -9.91 -10.70 -5.09
C PRO A 76 -9.87 -9.25 -4.59
N SER A 77 -9.55 -8.32 -5.49
CA SER A 77 -9.49 -6.89 -5.22
C SER A 77 -10.02 -6.06 -6.40
N ARG A 78 -10.09 -4.74 -6.21
CA ARG A 78 -10.40 -3.78 -7.30
C ARG A 78 -9.33 -3.70 -8.39
N LEU A 79 -8.16 -4.30 -8.20
CA LEU A 79 -7.08 -4.40 -9.20
C LEU A 79 -6.97 -5.80 -9.83
N GLY A 80 -8.00 -6.64 -9.65
CA GLY A 80 -7.91 -8.08 -9.89
C GLY A 80 -7.37 -8.82 -8.68
N ASP A 81 -7.00 -10.09 -8.86
CA ASP A 81 -6.45 -10.88 -7.77
C ASP A 81 -5.11 -10.32 -7.29
N VAL A 82 -4.93 -10.31 -5.96
CA VAL A 82 -3.72 -9.83 -5.29
C VAL A 82 -3.23 -10.87 -4.30
N ARG A 83 -1.91 -10.97 -4.15
CA ARG A 83 -1.28 -11.67 -3.02
C ARG A 83 -1.11 -10.69 -1.87
N VAL A 84 -1.52 -11.12 -0.69
CA VAL A 84 -1.39 -10.34 0.54
C VAL A 84 -0.53 -11.10 1.52
N ALA A 85 0.54 -10.49 2.01
CA ALA A 85 1.30 -10.98 3.15
C ALA A 85 1.01 -10.16 4.41
N PHE A 86 0.96 -10.85 5.55
CA PHE A 86 0.55 -10.31 6.83
C PHE A 86 1.26 -11.00 7.99
N THR A 87 1.39 -10.27 9.09
CA THR A 87 1.93 -10.73 10.38
C THR A 87 0.79 -10.78 11.40
N GLY A 88 1.10 -11.09 12.66
CA GLY A 88 0.15 -10.94 13.77
C GLY A 88 -0.37 -9.50 13.94
N ASP A 89 0.40 -8.51 13.48
CA ASP A 89 0.08 -7.08 13.61
C ASP A 89 -0.73 -6.52 12.42
N GLY A 90 -1.05 -7.37 11.43
CA GLY A 90 -1.91 -7.03 10.30
C GLY A 90 -1.26 -7.14 8.92
N ALA A 91 -1.91 -6.56 7.91
CA ALA A 91 -1.42 -6.63 6.53
C ALA A 91 -0.13 -5.81 6.38
N GLN A 92 0.90 -6.41 5.76
CA GLN A 92 2.24 -5.81 5.67
C GLN A 92 2.68 -5.59 4.21
N PHE A 93 2.21 -6.43 3.28
CA PHE A 93 2.63 -6.36 1.89
C PHE A 93 1.58 -6.85 0.91
N LEU A 94 1.48 -6.21 -0.26
CA LEU A 94 0.51 -6.54 -1.30
C LEU A 94 1.11 -6.37 -2.70
N ARG A 95 0.86 -7.36 -3.57
CA ARG A 95 1.19 -7.32 -5.00
C ARG A 95 0.06 -7.90 -5.85
N PRO A 96 -0.10 -7.45 -7.11
CA PRO A 96 -0.95 -8.15 -8.07
C PRO A 96 -0.54 -9.63 -8.18
N ALA A 97 -1.52 -10.53 -8.25
CA ALA A 97 -1.26 -11.95 -8.48
C ALA A 97 -0.85 -12.20 -9.94
N ALA A 98 -1.42 -11.42 -10.87
CA ALA A 98 -1.10 -11.50 -12.29
C ALA A 98 0.39 -11.18 -12.54
N GLY A 99 1.08 -12.08 -13.24
CA GLY A 99 2.48 -11.90 -13.65
C GLY A 99 3.51 -12.06 -12.53
N THR A 100 3.10 -12.50 -11.35
CA THR A 100 4.01 -12.85 -10.24
C THR A 100 3.70 -14.31 -9.88
N ASP A 101 4.68 -15.20 -9.78
CA ASP A 101 4.47 -16.52 -9.17
C ASP A 101 4.68 -16.47 -7.65
N ASP A 102 4.34 -17.55 -6.95
CA ASP A 102 4.41 -17.58 -5.48
C ASP A 102 5.86 -17.45 -4.96
N GLY A 103 6.82 -18.00 -5.71
CA GLY A 103 8.25 -17.90 -5.39
C GLY A 103 8.78 -16.47 -5.56
N ALA A 104 8.41 -15.79 -6.64
CA ALA A 104 8.75 -14.40 -6.89
C ALA A 104 8.18 -13.47 -5.81
N PHE A 105 6.91 -13.67 -5.43
CA PHE A 105 6.30 -12.92 -4.33
C PHE A 105 7.00 -13.14 -2.99
N ALA A 106 7.32 -14.40 -2.68
CA ALA A 106 8.06 -14.74 -1.45
C ALA A 106 9.49 -14.18 -1.45
N ALA A 107 10.17 -14.16 -2.59
CA ALA A 107 11.49 -13.58 -2.74
C ALA A 107 11.47 -12.05 -2.56
N GLU A 108 10.52 -11.34 -3.17
CA GLU A 108 10.36 -9.89 -2.97
C GLU A 108 10.05 -9.56 -1.50
N TYR A 109 9.14 -10.32 -0.89
CA TYR A 109 8.82 -10.16 0.53
C TYR A 109 10.05 -10.39 1.41
N ARG A 110 10.81 -11.47 1.17
CA ARG A 110 12.03 -11.77 1.93
C ARG A 110 13.10 -10.69 1.75
N SER A 111 13.28 -10.17 0.53
CA SER A 111 14.21 -9.07 0.27
C SER A 111 13.84 -7.81 1.04
N ARG A 112 12.54 -7.53 1.19
CA ARG A 112 12.04 -6.32 1.85
C ARG A 112 11.97 -6.41 3.36
N PHE A 113 11.59 -7.56 3.91
CA PHE A 113 11.27 -7.73 5.33
C PHE A 113 12.19 -8.72 6.06
N ALA A 114 13.16 -9.32 5.36
CA ALA A 114 14.08 -10.34 5.89
C ALA A 114 13.35 -11.52 6.56
N ARG A 115 12.12 -11.83 6.11
CA ARG A 115 11.24 -12.81 6.73
C ARG A 115 10.69 -13.81 5.70
N PRO A 116 10.63 -15.11 6.01
CA PRO A 116 9.99 -16.11 5.15
C PRO A 116 8.45 -16.04 5.20
N LEU A 117 7.82 -16.53 4.12
CA LEU A 117 6.36 -16.64 4.01
C LEU A 117 5.88 -18.08 4.14
N ARG A 118 4.68 -18.26 4.72
CA ARG A 118 3.91 -19.51 4.71
C ARG A 118 2.48 -19.27 4.20
N PRO A 119 1.89 -20.20 3.44
CA PRO A 119 0.49 -20.10 3.04
C PRO A 119 -0.44 -20.02 4.26
N ALA A 120 -1.52 -19.26 4.12
CA ALA A 120 -2.58 -19.16 5.10
C ALA A 120 -3.90 -19.67 4.54
N ARG A 121 -4.89 -19.86 5.42
CA ARG A 121 -6.28 -20.20 5.02
C ARG A 121 -7.23 -19.00 5.12
N ARG A 122 -6.84 -17.93 5.81
CA ARG A 122 -7.69 -16.78 6.09
C ARG A 122 -6.88 -15.48 6.14
N LEU A 123 -7.45 -14.40 5.61
CA LEU A 123 -6.90 -13.05 5.76
C LEU A 123 -7.19 -12.47 7.15
N PRO A 124 -6.39 -11.49 7.61
CA PRO A 124 -6.75 -10.66 8.75
C PRO A 124 -8.11 -9.96 8.56
N ALA A 125 -8.77 -9.67 9.67
CA ALA A 125 -10.09 -9.05 9.67
C ALA A 125 -10.10 -7.73 8.87
N GLY A 126 -11.15 -7.54 8.07
CA GLY A 126 -11.35 -6.32 7.28
C GLY A 126 -10.47 -6.19 6.03
N VAL A 127 -9.40 -6.99 5.87
CA VAL A 127 -8.50 -6.89 4.70
C VAL A 127 -9.26 -7.22 3.41
N GLY A 128 -9.89 -8.40 3.34
CA GLY A 128 -10.66 -8.83 2.16
C GLY A 128 -11.72 -7.81 1.71
N PRO A 129 -12.63 -7.38 2.60
CA PRO A 129 -13.58 -6.31 2.31
C PRO A 129 -12.91 -5.01 1.86
N SER A 130 -11.75 -4.64 2.42
CA SER A 130 -11.05 -3.39 2.05
C SER A 130 -10.46 -3.44 0.66
N LEU A 131 -9.95 -4.61 0.25
CA LEU A 131 -9.44 -4.84 -1.11
C LEU A 131 -10.52 -4.71 -2.18
N ARG A 132 -11.77 -5.09 -1.84
CA ARG A 132 -12.96 -4.88 -2.67
C ARG A 132 -13.58 -3.49 -2.47
N GLY A 133 -13.12 -2.76 -1.46
CA GLY A 133 -13.64 -1.47 -1.01
C GLY A 133 -15.09 -1.50 -0.54
N THR A 134 -15.48 -2.60 0.10
CA THR A 134 -16.77 -2.80 0.78
C THR A 134 -16.61 -2.81 2.30
N ALA A 135 -15.43 -2.44 2.82
CA ALA A 135 -15.15 -2.49 4.24
C ALA A 135 -15.88 -1.39 5.03
N ALA A 136 -16.53 -1.78 6.12
CA ALA A 136 -17.09 -0.85 7.10
C ALA A 136 -16.01 -0.21 8.00
N ALA A 137 -14.92 -0.94 8.25
CA ALA A 137 -13.81 -0.50 9.10
C ALA A 137 -12.46 -0.72 8.41
N ARG A 138 -11.46 0.07 8.78
CA ARG A 138 -10.10 -0.05 8.21
C ARG A 138 -9.36 -1.21 8.89
N PRO A 139 -8.70 -2.11 8.14
CA PRO A 139 -7.99 -3.24 8.69
C PRO A 139 -6.66 -2.80 9.31
N GLU A 140 -6.16 -3.54 10.28
CA GLU A 140 -4.83 -3.32 10.85
C GLU A 140 -3.73 -3.53 9.81
N LEU A 141 -2.73 -2.66 9.85
CA LEU A 141 -1.59 -2.69 8.95
C LEU A 141 -0.31 -2.72 9.78
N ASP A 142 0.55 -3.67 9.47
CA ASP A 142 1.91 -3.70 10.00
C ASP A 142 2.79 -2.80 9.13
N LEU A 143 3.16 -1.65 9.70
CA LEU A 143 4.03 -0.67 9.06
C LEU A 143 5.42 -0.61 9.73
N ALA A 144 5.73 -1.51 10.66
CA ALA A 144 6.90 -1.40 11.54
C ALA A 144 8.23 -1.39 10.77
N ALA A 145 8.28 -2.09 9.63
CA ALA A 145 9.46 -2.14 8.76
C ALA A 145 9.76 -0.83 8.01
N GLY A 146 8.84 0.13 7.99
CA GLY A 146 9.08 1.45 7.38
C GLY A 146 9.81 2.40 8.32
N SER A 147 10.55 3.37 7.78
CA SER A 147 11.14 4.46 8.59
C SER A 147 10.04 5.31 9.26
N PRO A 148 10.34 6.08 10.33
CA PRO A 148 9.34 6.97 10.95
C PRO A 148 8.65 7.90 9.93
N PHE A 149 9.42 8.43 8.97
CA PHE A 149 8.90 9.23 7.87
C PHE A 149 7.96 8.44 6.95
N GLU A 150 8.36 7.23 6.51
CA GLU A 150 7.53 6.37 5.66
C GLU A 150 6.20 6.03 6.36
N ARG A 151 6.26 5.65 7.64
CA ARG A 151 5.07 5.33 8.44
C ARG A 151 4.12 6.52 8.54
N ALA A 152 4.65 7.72 8.79
CA ALA A 152 3.85 8.94 8.86
C ALA A 152 3.16 9.27 7.52
N VAL A 153 3.87 9.11 6.40
CA VAL A 153 3.31 9.32 5.05
C VAL A 153 2.21 8.32 4.72
N LEU A 154 2.43 7.03 4.98
CA LEU A 154 1.44 5.99 4.74
C LEU A 154 0.20 6.18 5.63
N ALA A 155 0.40 6.55 6.91
CA ALA A 155 -0.69 6.85 7.84
C ALA A 155 -1.50 8.09 7.42
N ALA A 156 -0.85 9.17 7.00
CA ALA A 156 -1.51 10.36 6.48
C ALA A 156 -2.33 10.03 5.21
N THR A 157 -1.75 9.28 4.29
CA THR A 157 -2.42 8.85 3.05
C THR A 157 -3.65 7.98 3.33
N ARG A 158 -3.55 7.06 4.29
CA ARG A 158 -4.65 6.21 4.72
C ARG A 158 -5.85 6.98 5.25
N ARG A 159 -5.66 8.24 5.69
CA ARG A 159 -6.77 9.10 6.17
C ARG A 159 -7.63 9.69 5.05
N ILE A 160 -7.16 9.71 3.80
CA ILE A 160 -7.92 10.27 2.68
C ILE A 160 -9.16 9.40 2.42
N PRO A 161 -10.39 9.92 2.55
CA PRO A 161 -11.61 9.11 2.36
C PRO A 161 -11.79 8.64 0.92
N ALA A 162 -12.55 7.55 0.73
CA ALA A 162 -12.93 7.09 -0.60
C ALA A 162 -13.64 8.18 -1.39
N GLY A 163 -13.30 8.29 -2.67
CA GLY A 163 -13.85 9.28 -3.59
C GLY A 163 -13.23 10.66 -3.43
N GLN A 164 -12.34 10.87 -2.44
CA GLN A 164 -11.63 12.13 -2.25
C GLN A 164 -10.17 12.03 -2.67
N VAL A 165 -9.61 13.15 -3.11
CA VAL A 165 -8.20 13.28 -3.45
C VAL A 165 -7.52 14.39 -2.66
N ARG A 166 -6.22 14.27 -2.41
CA ARG A 166 -5.39 15.30 -1.77
C ARG A 166 -4.07 15.48 -2.52
N PRO A 167 -3.50 16.69 -2.55
CA PRO A 167 -2.20 16.88 -3.18
C PRO A 167 -1.08 16.24 -2.35
N TYR A 168 0.05 15.93 -2.98
CA TYR A 168 1.25 15.45 -2.27
C TYR A 168 1.68 16.39 -1.12
N ALA A 169 1.54 17.69 -1.31
CA ALA A 169 1.88 18.69 -0.29
C ALA A 169 1.01 18.58 0.98
N TRP A 170 -0.27 18.22 0.80
CA TRP A 170 -1.17 17.90 1.91
C TRP A 170 -0.66 16.71 2.71
N VAL A 171 -0.26 15.62 2.02
CA VAL A 171 0.29 14.43 2.68
C VAL A 171 1.59 14.76 3.41
N ALA A 172 2.47 15.57 2.82
CA ALA A 172 3.74 15.97 3.41
C ALA A 172 3.54 16.72 4.74
N ARG A 173 2.64 17.71 4.77
CA ARG A 173 2.32 18.45 6.00
C ARG A 173 1.60 17.59 7.02
N GLU A 174 0.67 16.75 6.59
CA GLU A 174 -0.05 15.82 7.47
C GLU A 174 0.83 14.71 8.04
N ALA A 175 1.98 14.43 7.40
CA ALA A 175 3.04 13.57 7.91
C ALA A 175 4.04 14.32 8.82
N GLY A 176 3.88 15.63 9.04
CA GLY A 176 4.79 16.45 9.86
C GLY A 176 6.03 16.96 9.14
N HIS A 177 6.11 16.80 7.81
CA HIS A 177 7.26 17.19 7.00
C HIS A 177 6.84 18.05 5.78
N PRO A 178 6.37 19.30 5.98
CA PRO A 178 5.75 20.11 4.93
C PRO A 178 6.60 20.32 3.67
N THR A 179 7.93 20.37 3.82
CA THR A 179 8.87 20.59 2.71
C THR A 179 9.23 19.31 1.94
N ALA A 180 8.85 18.13 2.44
CA ALA A 180 9.29 16.83 1.92
C ALA A 180 8.40 16.29 0.77
N VAL A 181 7.77 17.16 -0.02
CA VAL A 181 6.78 16.78 -1.05
C VAL A 181 7.30 15.74 -2.06
N ARG A 182 8.53 15.91 -2.56
CA ARG A 182 9.16 14.93 -3.45
C ARG A 182 9.40 13.59 -2.77
N ALA A 183 9.89 13.60 -1.52
CA ALA A 183 10.13 12.39 -0.76
C ALA A 183 8.84 11.62 -0.48
N VAL A 184 7.73 12.33 -0.21
CA VAL A 184 6.39 11.72 -0.15
C VAL A 184 6.04 10.99 -1.44
N GLY A 185 6.30 11.61 -2.60
CA GLY A 185 6.13 10.97 -3.90
C GLY A 185 6.88 9.63 -4.00
N THR A 186 8.14 9.60 -3.59
CA THR A 186 8.96 8.38 -3.56
C THR A 186 8.39 7.31 -2.63
N VAL A 187 7.96 7.67 -1.42
CA VAL A 187 7.34 6.72 -0.48
C VAL A 187 6.08 6.11 -1.08
N LEU A 188 5.23 6.93 -1.70
CA LEU A 188 3.96 6.46 -2.29
C LEU A 188 4.17 5.63 -3.57
N ALA A 189 5.23 5.89 -4.33
CA ALA A 189 5.63 5.03 -5.45
C ALA A 189 6.10 3.64 -4.98
N CYS A 190 6.66 3.56 -3.77
CA CYS A 190 7.15 2.34 -3.13
C CYS A 190 6.18 1.75 -2.09
N ASN A 191 4.90 2.14 -2.15
CA ASN A 191 3.86 1.71 -1.21
C ASN A 191 3.82 0.18 -1.10
N PRO A 192 4.07 -0.41 0.09
CA PRO A 192 4.00 -1.86 0.26
C PRO A 192 2.57 -2.39 0.18
N LEU A 193 1.57 -1.54 0.44
CA LEU A 193 0.18 -1.92 0.64
C LEU A 193 -0.76 -1.09 -0.24
N PRO A 194 -0.67 -1.16 -1.58
CA PRO A 194 -1.65 -0.52 -2.43
C PRO A 194 -3.08 -0.99 -2.09
N LEU A 195 -4.08 -0.16 -2.39
CA LEU A 195 -5.50 -0.31 -1.99
C LEU A 195 -5.78 -0.11 -0.50
N LEU A 196 -4.98 -0.71 0.40
CA LEU A 196 -5.13 -0.54 1.85
C LEU A 196 -4.56 0.80 2.32
N VAL A 197 -3.43 1.21 1.75
CA VAL A 197 -2.94 2.58 1.74
C VAL A 197 -3.27 3.17 0.36
N PRO A 198 -4.24 4.08 0.25
CA PRO A 198 -4.83 4.49 -1.03
C PRO A 198 -3.98 5.57 -1.73
N CYS A 199 -2.77 5.21 -2.17
CA CYS A 199 -1.87 6.14 -2.86
C CYS A 199 -2.43 6.68 -4.19
N HIS A 200 -3.42 6.00 -4.79
CA HIS A 200 -4.17 6.51 -5.96
C HIS A 200 -5.02 7.74 -5.64
N ARG A 201 -5.31 8.03 -4.36
CA ARG A 201 -6.01 9.24 -3.92
C ARG A 201 -5.10 10.47 -3.78
N VAL A 202 -3.80 10.32 -4.02
CA VAL A 202 -2.84 11.42 -3.95
C VAL A 202 -2.56 11.94 -5.36
N VAL A 203 -2.75 13.24 -5.57
CA VAL A 203 -2.67 13.90 -6.89
C VAL A 203 -1.67 15.05 -6.86
N ARG A 204 -1.40 15.66 -8.01
CA ARG A 204 -0.55 16.86 -8.10
C ARG A 204 -1.31 18.08 -7.58
N SER A 205 -0.58 19.10 -7.14
CA SER A 205 -1.17 20.34 -6.61
C SER A 205 -1.89 21.17 -7.69
N ASP A 206 -1.54 20.98 -8.96
CA ASP A 206 -2.20 21.58 -10.12
C ASP A 206 -3.54 20.89 -10.48
N GLY A 207 -3.97 19.90 -9.70
CA GLY A 207 -5.21 19.14 -9.93
C GLY A 207 -5.08 18.00 -10.94
N ALA A 208 -3.94 17.87 -11.64
CA ALA A 208 -3.71 16.72 -12.49
C ALA A 208 -3.50 15.45 -11.65
N LEU A 209 -3.99 14.31 -12.15
CA LEU A 209 -3.88 13.04 -11.42
C LEU A 209 -2.42 12.64 -11.15
N GLY A 210 -1.52 12.90 -12.10
CA GLY A 210 -0.10 12.51 -11.99
C GLY A 210 0.12 11.00 -12.09
N GLY A 211 1.35 10.57 -11.77
CA GLY A 211 1.77 9.16 -11.89
C GLY A 211 1.11 8.22 -10.88
N TYR A 212 1.15 6.93 -11.21
CA TYR A 212 0.72 5.83 -10.35
C TYR A 212 1.54 4.58 -10.63
N MET A 213 1.84 3.80 -9.59
CA MET A 213 2.66 2.59 -9.72
C MET A 213 2.04 1.52 -10.64
N PHE A 214 0.73 1.57 -10.85
CA PHE A 214 0.03 0.66 -11.79
C PHE A 214 -0.47 1.38 -13.05
N GLY A 215 0.04 2.58 -13.33
CA GLY A 215 -0.35 3.37 -14.50
C GLY A 215 -1.54 4.31 -14.28
N PRO A 216 -1.65 5.37 -15.09
CA PRO A 216 -2.67 6.42 -14.94
C PRO A 216 -4.10 5.93 -15.15
N ASP A 217 -4.30 4.93 -16.01
CA ASP A 217 -5.64 4.39 -16.32
C ASP A 217 -6.23 3.70 -15.09
N ARG A 218 -5.46 2.79 -14.45
CA ARG A 218 -5.86 2.14 -13.20
C ARG A 218 -6.12 3.12 -12.07
N LYS A 219 -5.36 4.22 -12.00
CA LYS A 219 -5.62 5.28 -11.01
C LYS A 219 -6.98 5.93 -11.25
N SER A 220 -7.30 6.23 -12.50
CA SER A 220 -8.58 6.81 -12.91
C SER A 220 -9.74 5.85 -12.63
N GLU A 221 -9.61 4.57 -13.00
CA GLU A 221 -10.60 3.53 -12.72
C GLU A 221 -10.89 3.38 -11.23
N LEU A 222 -9.85 3.32 -10.39
CA LEU A 222 -10.00 3.23 -8.94
C LEU A 222 -10.71 4.46 -8.35
N LEU A 223 -10.36 5.67 -8.81
CA LEU A 223 -11.00 6.90 -8.35
C LEU A 223 -12.47 6.97 -8.78
N ALA A 224 -12.77 6.61 -10.03
CA ALA A 224 -14.13 6.57 -10.55
C ALA A 224 -15.00 5.55 -9.79
N ALA A 225 -14.46 4.36 -9.53
CA ALA A 225 -15.14 3.32 -8.73
C ALA A 225 -15.39 3.74 -7.26
N GLU A 226 -14.67 4.75 -6.77
CA GLU A 226 -14.91 5.35 -5.46
C GLU A 226 -15.88 6.55 -5.49
N GLY A 227 -16.41 6.90 -6.66
CA GLY A 227 -17.32 8.02 -6.84
C GLY A 227 -16.61 9.37 -6.93
N ALA A 228 -15.37 9.41 -7.42
CA ALA A 228 -14.74 10.67 -7.81
C ALA A 228 -15.21 11.11 -9.21
N ASP A 229 -15.71 12.34 -9.32
CA ASP A 229 -16.03 12.96 -10.61
C ASP A 229 -14.73 13.45 -11.27
N LEU A 230 -14.16 12.62 -12.14
CA LEU A 230 -12.92 12.92 -12.84
C LEU A 230 -13.11 14.02 -13.90
N ALA A 231 -14.31 14.13 -14.48
CA ALA A 231 -14.60 15.16 -15.48
C ALA A 231 -14.64 16.54 -14.82
N GLU A 232 -15.30 16.65 -13.67
CA GLU A 232 -15.32 17.87 -12.86
C GLU A 232 -13.91 18.24 -12.37
N LEU A 233 -13.14 17.27 -11.87
CA LEU A 233 -11.76 17.54 -11.43
C LEU A 233 -10.89 18.07 -12.56
N ALA A 234 -10.98 17.47 -13.75
CA ALA A 234 -10.24 17.92 -14.91
C ALA A 234 -10.69 19.31 -15.39
N ALA A 235 -11.99 19.61 -15.32
CA ALA A 235 -12.53 20.93 -15.67
C ALA A 235 -12.04 22.01 -14.70
N LEU A 236 -12.08 21.75 -13.39
CA LEU A 236 -11.58 22.66 -12.36
C LEU A 236 -10.06 22.89 -12.50
N ALA A 237 -9.30 21.82 -12.74
CA ALA A 237 -7.85 21.92 -12.97
C ALA A 237 -7.52 22.81 -14.17
N ARG A 238 -8.23 22.65 -15.31
CA ARG A 238 -8.07 23.52 -16.50
C ARG A 238 -8.44 24.97 -16.23
N ALA A 239 -9.43 25.20 -15.37
CA ALA A 239 -9.83 26.54 -14.94
C ALA A 239 -8.91 27.15 -13.87
N GLY A 240 -7.85 26.45 -13.44
CA GLY A 240 -6.98 26.91 -12.36
C GLY A 240 -7.68 26.95 -10.99
N VAL A 241 -8.76 26.19 -10.82
CA VAL A 241 -9.53 26.11 -9.57
C VAL A 241 -9.08 24.88 -8.79
N HIS A 242 -8.43 25.11 -7.65
CA HIS A 242 -7.92 24.05 -6.77
C HIS A 242 -8.66 23.99 -5.43
N PHE A 243 -9.50 24.99 -5.15
CA PHE A 243 -10.33 25.08 -3.96
C PHE A 243 -11.75 25.54 -4.32
N LEU A 244 -12.74 25.01 -3.62
CA LEU A 244 -14.14 25.41 -3.72
C LEU A 244 -14.61 25.94 -2.37
N ALA A 245 -15.24 27.10 -2.38
CA ALA A 245 -15.83 27.70 -1.19
C ALA A 245 -17.35 27.86 -1.32
N SER A 246 -18.03 27.88 -0.17
CA SER A 246 -19.45 28.15 -0.06
C SER A 246 -19.68 29.51 0.58
N ASP A 247 -20.39 30.41 -0.11
CA ASP A 247 -20.73 31.73 0.42
C ASP A 247 -21.74 31.66 1.58
N THR A 248 -22.60 30.64 1.60
CA THR A 248 -23.55 30.40 2.70
C THR A 248 -22.87 29.98 4.00
N THR A 249 -21.75 29.25 3.95
CA THR A 249 -21.05 28.75 5.15
C THR A 249 -19.77 29.52 5.47
N GLY A 250 -19.22 30.25 4.50
CA GLY A 250 -17.91 30.89 4.58
C GLY A 250 -16.76 29.88 4.68
N ILE A 251 -16.93 28.66 4.17
CA ILE A 251 -15.93 27.57 4.26
C ILE A 251 -15.32 27.31 2.88
N VAL A 252 -13.98 27.25 2.83
CA VAL A 252 -13.22 26.79 1.65
C VAL A 252 -12.71 25.36 1.84
N CYS A 253 -12.84 24.54 0.79
CA CYS A 253 -12.58 23.11 0.76
C CYS A 253 -11.72 22.72 -0.45
N PHE A 254 -11.16 21.51 -0.42
CA PHE A 254 -10.75 20.82 -1.64
C PHE A 254 -11.98 20.40 -2.48
N PRO A 255 -11.89 20.35 -3.82
CA PRO A 255 -13.02 20.05 -4.69
C PRO A 255 -13.75 18.73 -4.39
N THR A 256 -12.99 17.70 -3.99
CA THR A 256 -13.57 16.38 -3.66
C THR A 256 -13.96 16.23 -2.20
N CYS A 257 -13.86 17.29 -1.37
CA CYS A 257 -14.35 17.25 -0.01
C CYS A 257 -15.84 16.88 0.02
N ARG A 258 -16.25 16.05 0.98
CA ARG A 258 -17.67 15.73 1.24
C ARG A 258 -18.53 17.00 1.34
N ASP A 259 -18.02 18.02 2.02
CA ASP A 259 -18.74 19.29 2.23
C ASP A 259 -18.79 20.11 0.94
N ALA A 260 -17.70 20.15 0.16
CA ALA A 260 -17.66 20.83 -1.14
C ALA A 260 -18.65 20.27 -2.15
N ARG A 261 -18.80 18.94 -2.19
CA ARG A 261 -19.72 18.24 -3.10
C ARG A 261 -21.20 18.58 -2.86
N ARG A 262 -21.54 19.09 -1.68
CA ARG A 262 -22.91 19.48 -1.32
C ARG A 262 -23.22 20.94 -1.63
N ILE A 263 -22.22 21.73 -2.01
CA ILE A 263 -22.41 23.13 -2.38
C ILE A 263 -23.13 23.19 -3.73
N THR A 264 -24.31 23.80 -3.75
CA THR A 264 -25.05 24.07 -4.98
C THR A 264 -24.29 25.06 -5.86
N ARG A 265 -24.46 24.98 -7.19
CA ARG A 265 -23.67 25.81 -8.13
C ARG A 265 -23.81 27.32 -7.85
N ALA A 266 -24.99 27.78 -7.44
CA ALA A 266 -25.25 29.20 -7.15
C ALA A 266 -24.43 29.74 -5.96
N HIS A 267 -24.04 28.88 -5.02
CA HIS A 267 -23.33 29.26 -3.79
C HIS A 267 -21.85 28.89 -3.82
N ARG A 268 -21.35 28.45 -4.98
CA ARG A 268 -20.02 27.87 -5.13
C ARG A 268 -19.05 28.87 -5.76
N HIS A 269 -17.94 29.12 -5.06
CA HIS A 269 -16.87 30.01 -5.50
C HIS A 269 -15.56 29.25 -5.67
N GLY A 270 -14.88 29.43 -6.80
CA GLY A 270 -13.61 28.75 -7.11
C GLY A 270 -12.39 29.62 -6.81
N PHE A 271 -11.34 29.02 -6.28
CA PHE A 271 -10.06 29.69 -6.02
C PHE A 271 -8.87 28.85 -6.49
N GLY A 272 -7.84 29.51 -7.02
CA GLY A 272 -6.58 28.85 -7.38
C GLY A 272 -5.67 28.61 -6.18
N THR A 273 -5.63 29.54 -5.22
CA THR A 273 -4.86 29.38 -3.99
C THR A 273 -5.74 29.48 -2.74
N LEU A 274 -5.29 28.87 -1.64
CA LEU A 274 -5.99 29.02 -0.36
C LEU A 274 -5.92 30.45 0.16
N ASP A 275 -4.85 31.18 -0.14
CA ASP A 275 -4.67 32.55 0.34
C ASP A 275 -5.61 33.54 -0.35
N ASP A 276 -5.95 33.32 -1.63
CA ASP A 276 -7.02 34.07 -2.30
C ASP A 276 -8.37 33.87 -1.60
N ALA A 277 -8.71 32.62 -1.26
CA ALA A 277 -9.94 32.32 -0.54
C ALA A 277 -9.96 32.98 0.85
N ARG A 278 -8.83 33.00 1.56
CA ARG A 278 -8.71 33.67 2.87
C ARG A 278 -8.88 35.18 2.77
N ARG A 279 -8.25 35.81 1.78
CA ARG A 279 -8.43 37.26 1.51
C ARG A 279 -9.87 37.60 1.17
N ALA A 280 -10.58 36.69 0.51
CA ALA A 280 -12.02 36.80 0.24
C ALA A 280 -12.92 36.46 1.45
N GLY A 281 -12.34 36.21 2.65
CA GLY A 281 -13.09 36.01 3.89
C GLY A 281 -13.45 34.55 4.22
N TYR A 282 -13.03 33.58 3.41
CA TYR A 282 -13.34 32.16 3.63
C TYR A 282 -12.38 31.50 4.62
N ARG A 283 -12.93 30.65 5.50
CA ARG A 283 -12.17 29.89 6.50
C ARG A 283 -11.89 28.46 6.00
N PRO A 284 -10.67 27.92 6.23
CA PRO A 284 -10.35 26.55 5.84
C PRO A 284 -11.24 25.50 6.51
N CYS A 285 -11.76 24.57 5.71
CA CYS A 285 -12.55 23.44 6.18
C CYS A 285 -11.77 22.56 7.17
N ARG A 286 -12.40 22.20 8.29
CA ARG A 286 -11.83 21.29 9.30
C ARG A 286 -11.86 19.83 8.84
N THR A 287 -12.78 19.45 7.97
CA THR A 287 -12.92 18.09 7.43
C THR A 287 -11.80 17.76 6.43
N CYS A 288 -11.65 18.56 5.38
CA CYS A 288 -10.65 18.30 4.33
C CYS A 288 -9.29 18.94 4.60
N ARG A 289 -9.20 19.84 5.59
CA ARG A 289 -7.98 20.52 6.04
C ARG A 289 -7.17 21.10 4.88
N PRO A 290 -7.73 22.04 4.08
CA PRO A 290 -7.01 22.62 2.95
C PRO A 290 -5.83 23.50 3.40
N ALA A 291 -5.85 23.99 4.65
CA ALA A 291 -4.70 24.65 5.26
C ALA A 291 -3.49 23.72 5.48
N ALA A 292 -3.67 22.41 5.31
CA ALA A 292 -2.55 21.48 5.31
C ALA A 292 -1.86 21.38 3.93
N ALA A 293 -2.41 21.98 2.88
CA ALA A 293 -1.86 21.94 1.52
C ALA A 293 -0.61 22.80 1.34
#